data_AF-A0A1C5BGG4-F1
#
_entry.id   AF-A0A1C5BGG4-F1
#
_cell.length_a   1.000
_cell.length_b   1.000
_cell.length_c   1.000
_cell.angle_alpha   90.00
_cell.angle_beta   90.00
_cell.angle_gamma   90.00
#
_symmetry.space_group_name_H-M   'P 1'
#
loop_
_entity.id
_entity.type
_entity.pdbx_description
1 polymer ?
#
loop_
_entity_poly.entity_id
_entity_poly.type
_entity_poly.pdbx_seq_one_letter_code
_entity_poly.pdbx_strand_id
1 'polypeptide(L)'
;MHFRSGGTGPGRDGCRAPLPWSAQASYAGFGSTTGPWLPQPADRSSYAADRQSTDPQSMLSLYRDALGLRRTEPGFQGRRVPGHGDPCCGPAAGSRGDEGCGTVGIWTI
;
A
#
# COMPACT_ATOMS: atom_id res chain seq x y z
N MET A 1 -8.82 8.92 16.23
CA MET A 1 -9.05 7.55 16.75
C MET A 1 -8.16 7.35 17.97
N HIS A 2 -8.71 7.56 19.18
CA HIS A 2 -7.96 7.72 20.43
C HIS A 2 -8.53 6.89 21.59
N PHE A 3 -9.27 5.83 21.29
CA PHE A 3 -10.11 5.12 22.27
C PHE A 3 -9.30 4.64 23.49
N ARG A 4 -8.09 4.12 23.29
CA ARG A 4 -7.24 3.63 24.40
C ARG A 4 -6.35 4.70 25.03
N SER A 5 -6.06 5.79 24.32
CA SER A 5 -5.27 6.91 24.85
C SER A 5 -6.11 7.98 25.53
N GLY A 6 -7.44 7.84 25.56
CA GLY A 6 -8.33 8.84 26.15
C GLY A 6 -8.21 10.22 25.49
N GLY A 7 -7.80 10.29 24.22
CA GLY A 7 -7.64 11.56 23.49
C GLY A 7 -6.26 12.24 23.61
N THR A 8 -5.32 11.68 24.38
CA THR A 8 -4.02 12.33 24.66
C THR A 8 -3.00 12.26 23.51
N GLY A 9 -3.27 11.48 22.46
CA GLY A 9 -2.43 11.42 21.26
C GLY A 9 -2.95 10.41 20.23
N PRO A 10 -2.60 10.57 18.94
CA PRO A 10 -2.93 9.60 17.89
C PRO A 10 -2.25 8.27 18.18
N GLY A 11 -2.98 7.37 18.83
CA GLY A 11 -2.52 6.01 19.08
C GLY A 11 -2.50 5.18 17.81
N ARG A 12 -1.92 3.98 17.89
CA ARG A 12 -1.92 3.00 16.79
C ARG A 12 -3.28 2.36 16.51
N ASP A 13 -4.30 2.73 17.28
CA ASP A 13 -5.67 2.21 17.17
C ASP A 13 -6.30 2.50 15.80
N GLY A 14 -5.88 3.59 15.14
CA GLY A 14 -6.27 3.91 13.76
C GLY A 14 -6.05 2.77 12.77
N CYS A 15 -4.87 2.13 12.86
CA CYS A 15 -4.45 1.03 12.00
C CYS A 15 -4.87 -0.36 12.50
N ARG A 16 -5.50 -0.43 13.69
CA ARG A 16 -5.96 -1.68 14.33
C ARG A 16 -7.47 -1.79 14.37
N ALA A 17 -8.17 -0.79 13.82
CA ALA A 17 -9.60 -0.85 13.60
C ALA A 17 -9.93 -2.15 12.85
N PRO A 18 -10.99 -2.86 13.25
CA PRO A 18 -11.43 -4.02 12.51
C PRO A 18 -11.74 -3.64 11.05
N LEU A 19 -11.58 -4.56 10.11
CA LEU A 19 -11.83 -4.30 8.69
C LEU A 19 -13.31 -4.46 8.34
N PRO A 20 -13.90 -3.54 7.56
CA PRO A 20 -15.26 -3.68 7.06
C PRO A 20 -15.27 -4.61 5.84
N TRP A 21 -15.86 -5.79 6.00
CA TRP A 21 -16.00 -6.78 4.92
C TRP A 21 -17.31 -6.62 4.17
N SER A 22 -18.42 -6.45 4.90
CA SER A 22 -19.74 -6.23 4.32
C SER A 22 -20.46 -5.05 4.94
N ALA A 23 -20.89 -4.10 4.10
CA ALA A 23 -21.48 -2.85 4.55
C ALA A 23 -22.82 -2.99 5.28
N GLN A 24 -23.55 -4.10 5.07
CA GLN A 24 -24.89 -4.32 5.63
C GLN A 24 -24.92 -5.40 6.70
N ALA A 25 -23.81 -6.11 6.93
CA ALA A 25 -23.72 -7.10 7.99
C ALA A 25 -23.45 -6.43 9.35
N SER A 26 -23.89 -7.09 10.42
CA SER A 26 -23.52 -6.73 11.79
C SER A 26 -22.00 -6.58 11.91
N TYR A 27 -21.56 -5.54 12.61
CA TYR A 27 -20.14 -5.20 12.79
C TYR A 27 -19.36 -5.09 11.47
N ALA A 28 -20.03 -4.66 10.39
CA ALA A 28 -19.48 -4.60 9.03
C ALA A 28 -18.93 -5.95 8.53
N GLY A 29 -19.52 -7.06 8.97
CA GLY A 29 -19.05 -8.42 8.67
C GLY A 29 -17.81 -8.84 9.46
N PHE A 30 -17.34 -8.02 10.40
CA PHE A 30 -16.24 -8.35 11.29
C PHE A 30 -16.76 -9.14 12.50
N GLY A 31 -16.85 -10.46 12.35
CA GLY A 31 -17.34 -11.39 13.37
C GLY A 31 -18.86 -11.59 13.32
N SER A 32 -19.33 -12.71 13.89
CA SER A 32 -20.73 -13.16 13.77
C SER A 32 -21.58 -12.98 15.03
N THR A 33 -20.98 -12.92 16.23
CA THR A 33 -21.74 -13.06 17.49
C THR A 33 -21.39 -12.02 18.56
N THR A 34 -20.14 -11.55 18.61
CA THR A 34 -19.67 -10.59 19.63
C THR A 34 -19.13 -9.35 18.93
N GLY A 35 -19.45 -8.16 19.46
CA GLY A 35 -18.95 -6.90 18.91
C GLY A 35 -17.42 -6.81 18.92
N PRO A 36 -16.84 -6.01 18.01
CA PRO A 36 -15.39 -5.90 17.89
C PRO A 36 -14.76 -5.33 19.16
N TRP A 37 -13.54 -5.78 19.47
CA TRP A 37 -12.78 -5.29 20.63
C TRP A 37 -12.41 -3.79 20.55
N LEU A 38 -12.62 -3.18 19.38
CA LEU A 38 -12.42 -1.76 19.14
C LEU A 38 -13.60 -1.23 18.32
N PRO A 39 -14.25 -0.14 18.75
CA PRO A 39 -15.39 0.42 18.02
C PRO A 39 -14.96 0.93 16.65
N GLN A 40 -15.75 0.63 15.63
CA GLN A 40 -15.57 1.20 14.30
C GLN A 40 -16.32 2.54 14.18
N PRO A 41 -15.70 3.56 13.58
CA PRO A 41 -16.39 4.76 13.10
C PRO A 41 -17.57 4.44 12.17
N ALA A 42 -18.65 5.22 12.22
CA ALA A 42 -19.88 4.97 11.47
C ALA A 42 -19.70 5.02 9.94
N ASP A 43 -18.77 5.84 9.47
CA ASP A 43 -18.42 6.03 8.05
C ASP A 43 -17.61 4.86 7.47
N ARG A 44 -17.03 3.97 8.30
CA ARG A 44 -16.20 2.84 7.80
C ARG A 44 -16.97 1.87 6.91
N SER A 45 -18.29 1.74 7.10
CA SER A 45 -19.14 0.85 6.32
C SER A 45 -19.21 1.23 4.83
N SER A 46 -18.96 2.50 4.47
CA SER A 46 -18.91 2.91 3.05
C SER A 46 -17.67 2.36 2.33
N TYR A 47 -16.60 2.08 3.08
CA TYR A 47 -15.35 1.52 2.57
C TYR A 47 -15.29 -0.01 2.67
N ALA A 48 -16.42 -0.68 2.88
CA ALA A 48 -16.47 -2.12 2.99
C ALA A 48 -15.98 -2.83 1.73
N ALA A 49 -15.37 -4.01 1.90
CA ALA A 49 -14.82 -4.78 0.79
C ALA A 49 -15.89 -5.16 -0.27
N ASP A 50 -17.11 -5.49 0.14
CA ASP A 50 -18.22 -5.77 -0.77
C ASP A 50 -18.55 -4.58 -1.68
N ARG A 51 -18.67 -3.37 -1.12
CA ARG A 51 -18.89 -2.11 -1.84
C ARG A 51 -17.73 -1.79 -2.78
N GLN A 52 -16.50 -1.88 -2.30
CA GLN A 52 -15.34 -1.57 -3.12
C GLN A 52 -15.12 -2.60 -4.24
N SER A 53 -15.51 -3.86 -4.03
CA SER A 53 -15.34 -4.91 -5.04
C SER A 53 -16.21 -4.73 -6.28
N THR A 54 -17.32 -3.99 -6.16
CA THR A 54 -18.25 -3.70 -7.25
C THR A 54 -17.97 -2.35 -7.92
N ASP A 55 -17.16 -1.49 -7.29
CA ASP A 55 -16.79 -0.18 -7.82
C ASP A 55 -15.43 -0.24 -8.54
N PRO A 56 -15.39 -0.05 -9.88
CA PRO A 56 -14.15 -0.04 -10.64
C PRO A 56 -13.25 1.17 -10.36
N GLN A 57 -13.75 2.22 -9.70
CA GLN A 57 -12.98 3.40 -9.30
C GLN A 57 -12.53 3.35 -7.83
N SER A 58 -12.78 2.24 -7.14
CA SER A 58 -12.37 2.08 -5.75
C SER A 58 -10.86 1.91 -5.59
N MET A 59 -10.37 2.18 -4.38
CA MET A 59 -8.99 1.89 -4.01
C MET A 59 -8.68 0.39 -4.13
N LEU A 60 -9.63 -0.49 -3.80
CA LEU A 60 -9.45 -1.94 -3.96
C LEU A 60 -9.18 -2.32 -5.42
N SER A 61 -9.95 -1.78 -6.36
CA SER A 61 -9.77 -2.01 -7.80
C SER A 61 -8.41 -1.50 -8.26
N LEU A 62 -8.05 -0.27 -7.89
CA LEU A 62 -6.73 0.32 -8.17
C LEU A 62 -5.57 -0.59 -7.72
N TYR A 63 -5.63 -1.11 -6.49
CA TYR A 63 -4.56 -1.98 -5.98
C TYR A 63 -4.52 -3.35 -6.66
N ARG A 64 -5.67 -3.91 -7.07
CA ARG A 64 -5.71 -5.17 -7.82
C ARG A 64 -5.04 -5.00 -9.19
N ASP A 65 -5.31 -3.90 -9.86
CA ASP A 65 -4.71 -3.58 -11.16
C ASP A 65 -3.20 -3.35 -11.02
N ALA A 66 -2.78 -2.57 -10.01
CA ALA A 66 -1.37 -2.34 -9.73
C ALA A 66 -0.60 -3.64 -9.41
N LEU A 67 -1.22 -4.56 -8.66
CA LEU A 67 -0.63 -5.88 -8.38
C LEU A 67 -0.61 -6.78 -9.62
N GLY A 68 -1.59 -6.63 -10.53
CA GLY A 68 -1.58 -7.25 -11.86
C GLY A 68 -0.38 -6.78 -12.68
N LEU A 69 -0.22 -5.47 -12.82
CA LEU A 69 0.91 -4.84 -13.51
C LEU A 69 2.25 -5.26 -12.92
N ARG A 70 2.37 -5.34 -11.58
CA ARG A 70 3.60 -5.82 -10.93
C ARG A 70 4.01 -7.23 -11.38
N ARG A 71 3.04 -8.09 -11.72
CA ARG A 71 3.29 -9.46 -12.17
C ARG A 71 3.61 -9.54 -13.65
N THR A 72 2.97 -8.72 -14.48
CA THR A 72 3.09 -8.78 -15.95
C THR A 72 4.22 -7.93 -16.49
N GLU A 73 4.51 -6.79 -15.88
CA GLU A 73 5.48 -5.82 -16.38
C GLU A 73 6.88 -6.08 -15.81
N PRO A 74 7.88 -6.43 -16.64
CA PRO A 74 9.23 -6.72 -16.17
C PRO A 74 9.87 -5.59 -15.35
N GLY A 75 9.53 -4.33 -15.66
CA GLY A 75 10.02 -3.16 -14.93
C GLY A 75 9.56 -3.08 -13.47
N PHE A 76 8.44 -3.74 -13.11
CA PHE A 76 7.88 -3.73 -11.75
C PHE A 76 8.14 -5.01 -10.96
N GLN A 77 8.75 -6.03 -11.55
CA GLN A 77 9.01 -7.32 -10.88
C GLN A 77 10.10 -7.24 -9.79
N GLY A 78 10.73 -6.07 -9.62
CA GLY A 78 11.65 -5.78 -8.52
C GLY A 78 13.01 -6.43 -8.75
N ARG A 79 13.92 -5.70 -9.40
CA ARG A 79 15.33 -6.07 -9.32
C ARG A 79 15.78 -5.76 -7.90
N ARG A 80 16.27 -6.77 -7.16
CA ARG A 80 17.00 -6.52 -5.91
C ARG A 80 18.16 -5.60 -6.28
N VAL A 81 18.12 -4.35 -5.83
CA VAL A 81 19.29 -3.48 -5.90
C VAL A 81 20.35 -4.18 -5.06
N PRO A 82 21.46 -4.67 -5.65
CA PRO A 82 22.57 -5.17 -4.84
C PRO A 82 22.95 -4.07 -3.87
N GLY A 83 23.18 -4.44 -2.61
CA GLY A 83 23.28 -3.52 -1.48
C GLY A 83 23.99 -2.23 -1.87
N HIS A 84 23.30 -1.11 -1.66
CA HIS A 84 23.98 0.15 -1.46
C HIS A 84 24.79 -0.03 -0.17
N GLY A 85 25.99 -0.60 -0.29
CA GLY A 85 27.01 -0.39 0.72
C GLY A 85 27.29 1.10 0.66
N ASP A 86 26.82 1.83 1.67
CA ASP A 86 27.05 3.26 1.81
C ASP A 86 28.54 3.55 1.59
N PRO A 87 28.95 4.26 0.51
CA PRO A 87 30.34 4.65 0.33
C PRO A 87 30.69 5.89 1.17
N CYS A 88 29.82 6.30 2.11
CA CYS A 88 30.11 7.41 3.02
C CYS A 88 31.28 7.12 3.98
N CYS A 89 31.87 5.93 3.94
CA CYS A 89 33.16 5.63 4.57
C CYS A 89 34.21 5.15 3.53
N GLY A 90 34.62 6.05 2.63
CA GLY A 90 35.95 6.05 1.96
C GLY A 90 36.06 5.46 0.53
N PRO A 91 36.91 6.03 -0.35
CA PRO A 91 36.91 5.72 -1.77
C PRO A 91 37.88 4.58 -2.13
N ALA A 92 37.47 3.72 -3.06
CA ALA A 92 38.43 2.98 -3.89
C ALA A 92 37.92 2.95 -5.33
N ALA A 93 38.67 3.65 -6.17
CA ALA A 93 38.50 3.75 -7.61
C ALA A 93 38.50 2.38 -8.30
N GLY A 94 37.74 2.27 -9.38
CA GLY A 94 37.76 1.12 -10.28
C GLY A 94 36.95 1.42 -11.54
N SER A 95 37.64 1.90 -12.56
CA SER A 95 37.11 2.25 -13.88
C SER A 95 36.42 1.07 -14.58
N ARG A 96 35.36 1.38 -15.31
CA ARG A 96 35.04 0.64 -16.54
C ARG A 96 34.37 1.59 -17.53
N GLY A 97 35.18 2.07 -18.47
CA GLY A 97 34.65 2.35 -19.80
C GLY A 97 34.23 1.01 -20.42
N ASP A 98 33.10 0.99 -21.09
CA ASP A 98 33.12 1.04 -22.55
C ASP A 98 31.74 1.47 -23.06
N GLU A 99 31.77 2.18 -24.15
CA GLU A 99 30.69 2.86 -24.83
C GLU A 99 29.92 1.86 -25.71
N GLY A 100 28.63 2.12 -25.98
CA GLY A 100 27.96 1.59 -27.16
C GLY A 100 26.71 0.74 -26.94
N CYS A 101 25.56 1.40 -26.72
CA CYS A 101 24.39 1.14 -27.55
C CYS A 101 23.56 2.43 -27.62
N GLY A 102 23.67 3.10 -28.76
CA GLY A 102 23.14 4.42 -28.98
C GLY A 102 21.63 4.47 -29.22
N THR A 103 21.15 5.70 -29.09
CA THR A 103 20.19 6.36 -29.98
C THR A 103 18.76 6.54 -29.46
N VAL A 104 18.56 7.75 -28.89
CA VAL A 104 17.54 8.78 -29.22
C VAL A 104 16.07 8.46 -28.82
N GLY A 105 15.30 9.37 -28.20
CA GLY A 105 15.45 10.83 -28.20
C GLY A 105 14.66 11.56 -27.12
N ILE A 106 15.15 12.77 -26.91
CA ILE A 106 14.59 13.94 -26.24
C ILE A 106 13.12 14.15 -26.62
N TRP A 107 12.26 14.39 -25.63
CA TRP A 107 11.21 15.42 -25.72
C TRP A 107 11.03 16.14 -24.37
N THR A 108 11.42 17.40 -24.42
CA THR A 108 11.19 18.50 -23.50
C THR A 108 9.71 18.70 -23.15
N ILE A 109 9.44 19.13 -21.92
CA ILE A 109 8.50 20.21 -21.60
C ILE A 109 9.28 21.33 -20.90
#